data_AF-A0A2S9FST0-F1
#
_entry.id   AF-A0A2S9FST0-F1
#
_cell.length_a   1.000
_cell.length_b   1.000
_cell.length_c   1.000
_cell.angle_alpha   90.00
_cell.angle_beta   90.00
_cell.angle_gamma   90.00
#
_symmetry.space_group_name_H-M   'P 1'
#
loop_
_entity.id
_entity.type
_entity.pdbx_description
1 polymer ?
#
loop_
_entity_poly.entity_id
_entity_poly.type
_entity_poly.pdbx_seq_one_letter_code
_entity_poly.pdbx_strand_id
1 'polypeptide(L)'
;GTAGEPVTGRTVTATITSIRIAPQVNSIQAAGEWVVVDTTLEATDSTALPHADLLVGPNTYAPSDRFFGRTLGAEVAPGIAQEGSWVFDVA
;
A
#
# COMPACT_ATOMS: atom_id res chain seq x y z
N GLY A 1 -0.27 -0.93 -13.78
CA GLY A 1 1.01 -0.46 -14.33
C GLY A 1 2.14 -1.23 -13.69
N THR A 2 3.38 -0.81 -13.90
CA THR A 2 4.59 -1.36 -13.28
C THR A 2 5.01 -0.51 -12.08
N ALA A 3 5.79 -1.07 -11.15
CA ALA A 3 6.36 -0.28 -10.06
C ALA A 3 7.23 0.87 -10.62
N GLY A 4 7.24 2.01 -9.94
CA GLY A 4 7.90 3.23 -10.37
C GLY A 4 7.07 4.11 -11.33
N GLU A 5 6.07 3.55 -12.00
CA GLU A 5 5.22 4.30 -12.93
C GLU A 5 3.90 4.72 -12.28
N PRO A 6 3.44 5.97 -12.50
CA PRO A 6 2.13 6.40 -12.03
C PRO A 6 1.02 5.65 -12.77
N VAL A 7 0.07 5.14 -12.01
CA VAL A 7 -1.13 4.47 -12.52
C VAL A 7 -2.35 5.23 -12.01
N THR A 8 -3.12 5.79 -12.94
CA THR A 8 -4.36 6.51 -12.62
C THR A 8 -5.56 5.60 -12.75
N GLY A 9 -6.28 5.42 -11.65
CA GLY A 9 -7.58 4.80 -11.59
C GLY A 9 -8.70 5.81 -11.81
N ARG A 10 -9.89 5.54 -11.25
CA ARG A 10 -11.03 6.44 -11.37
C ARG A 10 -10.88 7.73 -10.55
N THR A 11 -10.40 7.60 -9.31
CA THR A 11 -10.38 8.69 -8.32
C THR A 11 -9.01 8.90 -7.69
N VAL A 12 -8.03 8.06 -8.00
CA VAL A 12 -6.69 8.06 -7.38
C VAL A 12 -5.64 7.75 -8.44
N THR A 13 -4.53 8.48 -8.37
CA THR A 13 -3.26 8.12 -9.01
C THR A 13 -2.34 7.52 -7.96
N ALA A 14 -1.77 6.35 -8.26
CA ALA A 14 -0.87 5.63 -7.36
C ALA A 14 0.47 5.35 -8.05
N THR A 15 1.56 5.52 -7.32
CA THR A 15 2.91 5.14 -7.74
C THR A 15 3.54 4.28 -6.67
N ILE A 16 3.89 3.04 -6.99
CA ILE A 16 4.67 2.18 -6.08
C ILE A 16 6.13 2.61 -6.16
N THR A 17 6.69 3.06 -5.03
CA THR A 17 8.06 3.61 -4.99
C THR A 17 9.08 2.58 -4.51
N SER A 18 8.67 1.60 -3.70
CA SER A 18 9.54 0.54 -3.22
C SER A 18 8.75 -0.69 -2.78
N ILE A 19 9.34 -1.87 -2.93
CA ILE A 19 8.82 -3.13 -2.41
C ILE A 19 9.93 -3.78 -1.58
N ARG A 20 9.63 -4.17 -0.34
CA ARG A 20 10.55 -4.90 0.54
C ARG A 20 9.90 -6.15 1.07
N ILE A 21 10.66 -7.23 1.16
CA ILE A 21 10.22 -8.51 1.72
C ILE A 21 11.13 -8.85 2.89
N ALA A 22 10.54 -9.17 4.03
CA ALA A 22 11.30 -9.54 5.22
C ALA A 22 10.49 -10.43 6.18
N PRO A 23 11.14 -11.35 6.93
CA PRO A 23 10.45 -12.13 7.96
C PRO A 23 10.03 -11.28 9.18
N GLN A 24 10.63 -10.10 9.35
CA GLN A 24 10.37 -9.19 10.48
C GLN A 24 10.37 -7.73 10.01
N VAL A 25 9.39 -6.94 10.48
CA VAL A 25 9.30 -5.49 10.25
C VAL A 25 9.01 -4.82 11.59
N ASN A 26 9.76 -3.78 11.95
CA ASN A 26 9.63 -3.05 13.23
C ASN A 26 9.51 -3.98 14.46
N SER A 27 10.37 -5.00 14.53
CA SER A 27 10.37 -6.04 15.57
C SER A 27 9.16 -6.97 15.60
N ILE A 28 8.23 -6.86 14.64
CA ILE A 28 7.06 -7.74 14.51
C ILE A 28 7.38 -8.87 13.52
N GLN A 29 7.27 -10.11 14.00
CA GLN A 29 7.45 -11.32 13.18
C GLN A 29 6.21 -11.59 12.31
N ALA A 30 6.44 -11.93 11.03
CA ALA A 30 5.40 -12.38 10.10
C ALA A 30 4.94 -13.80 10.43
N ALA A 31 3.69 -14.13 10.10
CA ALA A 31 3.23 -15.51 10.08
C ALA A 31 3.84 -16.27 8.89
N GLY A 32 4.00 -15.61 7.74
CA GLY A 32 4.83 -16.07 6.61
C GLY A 32 5.97 -15.07 6.34
N GLU A 33 5.79 -14.18 5.37
CA GLU A 33 6.69 -13.05 5.09
C GLU A 33 5.93 -11.73 5.04
N TRP A 34 6.54 -10.67 5.60
CA TRP A 34 6.03 -9.32 5.38
C TRP A 34 6.40 -8.85 3.98
N VAL A 35 5.40 -8.41 3.22
CA VAL A 35 5.56 -7.63 2.00
C VAL A 35 5.19 -6.19 2.29
N VAL A 36 6.17 -5.29 2.28
CA VAL A 36 5.99 -3.86 2.51
C VAL A 36 6.06 -3.13 1.17
N VAL A 37 4.96 -2.47 0.79
CA VAL A 37 4.80 -1.74 -0.46
C VAL A 37 4.69 -0.26 -0.15
N ASP A 38 5.79 0.49 -0.36
CA ASP A 38 5.76 1.95 -0.23
C ASP A 38 5.14 2.54 -1.48
N THR A 39 4.22 3.49 -1.27
CA THR A 39 3.38 4.05 -2.33
C THR A 39 3.20 5.55 -2.11
N THR A 40 3.16 6.30 -3.20
CA THR A 40 2.67 7.68 -3.25
C THR A 40 1.27 7.66 -3.86
N LEU A 41 0.30 8.27 -3.17
CA LEU A 41 -1.10 8.37 -3.60
C LEU A 41 -1.53 9.83 -3.73
N GLU A 42 -2.30 10.13 -4.76
CA GLU A 42 -2.96 11.42 -4.91
C GLU A 42 -4.39 11.20 -5.42
N ALA A 43 -5.37 11.84 -4.79
CA ALA A 43 -6.72 11.82 -5.31
C ALA A 43 -6.85 12.78 -6.50
N THR A 44 -7.67 12.44 -7.50
CA THR A 44 -7.75 13.24 -8.73
C THR A 44 -8.68 14.44 -8.55
N ASP A 45 -9.97 14.19 -8.32
CA ASP A 45 -11.01 15.23 -8.39
C ASP A 45 -11.78 15.39 -7.07
N SER A 46 -11.82 14.35 -6.24
CA SER A 46 -12.53 14.33 -4.95
C SER A 46 -11.76 13.51 -3.93
N THR A 47 -11.99 13.77 -2.65
CA THR A 47 -11.46 12.93 -1.57
C THR A 47 -11.79 11.46 -1.82
N ALA A 48 -10.81 10.59 -1.63
CA ALA A 48 -10.93 9.16 -1.81
C ALA A 48 -10.46 8.41 -0.57
N LEU A 49 -11.09 7.27 -0.28
CA LEU A 49 -10.60 6.32 0.70
C LEU A 49 -9.92 5.16 -0.05
N PRO A 50 -8.59 5.18 -0.19
CA PRO A 50 -7.88 4.17 -0.97
C PRO A 50 -7.90 2.82 -0.24
N HIS A 51 -8.15 1.76 -1.01
CA HIS A 51 -8.02 0.37 -0.57
C HIS A 51 -7.01 -0.34 -1.47
N ALA A 52 -6.31 -1.32 -0.92
CA ALA A 52 -5.38 -2.15 -1.68
C ALA A 52 -5.50 -3.61 -1.27
N ASP A 53 -5.44 -4.50 -2.25
CA ASP A 53 -5.27 -5.93 -2.05
C ASP A 53 -3.98 -6.36 -2.75
N LEU A 54 -3.24 -7.27 -2.12
CA LEU A 54 -2.07 -7.90 -2.72
C LEU A 54 -2.45 -9.27 -3.29
N LEU A 55 -2.21 -9.48 -4.58
CA LEU A 55 -2.41 -10.76 -5.24
C LEU A 55 -1.08 -11.50 -5.35
N VAL A 56 -0.99 -12.70 -4.77
CA VAL A 56 0.18 -13.59 -4.88
C VAL A 56 -0.30 -14.96 -5.35
N GLY A 57 -0.03 -15.29 -6.62
CA GLY A 57 -0.57 -16.49 -7.24
C GLY A 57 -2.11 -16.47 -7.21
N PRO A 58 -2.78 -17.51 -6.67
CA PRO A 58 -4.24 -17.55 -6.55
C PRO A 58 -4.79 -16.83 -5.30
N ASN A 59 -3.92 -16.35 -4.41
CA ASN A 59 -4.31 -15.82 -3.10
C ASN A 59 -4.39 -14.29 -3.11
N THR A 60 -5.34 -13.76 -2.33
CA THR A 60 -5.52 -12.33 -2.09
C THR A 60 -5.27 -12.03 -0.62
N TYR A 61 -4.44 -11.03 -0.34
CA TYR A 61 -4.10 -10.59 1.01
C TYR A 61 -4.54 -9.15 1.23
N ALA A 62 -5.20 -8.89 2.35
CA ALA A 62 -5.53 -7.54 2.80
C ALA A 62 -4.34 -6.93 3.57
N PRO A 63 -4.23 -5.59 3.64
CA PRO A 63 -3.21 -4.94 4.43
C PRO A 63 -3.34 -5.31 5.91
N SER A 64 -2.20 -5.42 6.60
CA SER A 64 -2.13 -5.75 8.01
C SER A 64 -2.40 -4.53 8.88
N ASP A 65 -3.31 -4.68 9.84
CA ASP A 65 -3.60 -3.67 10.85
C ASP A 65 -2.51 -3.54 11.93
N ARG A 66 -1.45 -4.36 11.88
CA ARG A 66 -0.41 -4.37 12.93
C ARG A 66 0.52 -3.16 12.91
N PHE A 67 0.49 -2.36 11.83
CA PHE A 67 1.37 -1.22 11.61
C PHE A 67 0.56 0.07 11.50
N PHE A 68 0.24 0.71 12.63
CA PHE A 68 -0.46 1.99 12.65
C PHE A 68 0.51 3.18 12.48
N GLY A 69 0.07 4.23 11.78
CA GLY A 69 0.74 5.55 11.75
C GLY A 69 1.63 5.85 10.53
N ARG A 70 1.89 4.86 9.66
CA ARG A 70 2.51 5.06 8.32
C ARG A 70 1.78 4.30 7.21
N THR A 71 0.63 3.72 7.55
CA THR A 71 -0.19 2.92 6.65
C THR A 71 -1.09 3.83 5.82
N LEU A 72 -1.09 3.60 4.52
CA LEU A 72 -2.06 4.21 3.61
C LEU A 72 -3.43 3.55 3.84
N GLY A 73 -4.50 4.33 3.84
CA GLY A 73 -5.84 3.86 4.19
C GLY A 73 -6.72 4.89 4.88
N ALA A 74 -6.15 6.04 5.24
CA ALA A 74 -6.92 7.26 5.54
C ALA A 74 -7.32 8.00 4.25
N GLU A 75 -8.22 8.96 4.36
CA GLU A 75 -8.67 9.78 3.25
C GLU A 75 -7.51 10.51 2.55
N VAL A 76 -7.50 10.47 1.22
CA VAL A 76 -6.58 11.21 0.35
C VAL A 76 -7.36 12.33 -0.33
N ALA A 77 -6.90 13.57 -0.17
CA ALA A 77 -7.53 14.75 -0.76
C ALA A 77 -6.87 15.14 -2.10
N PRO A 78 -7.62 15.76 -3.03
CA PRO A 78 -7.06 16.23 -4.29
C PRO A 78 -5.95 17.26 -4.12
N GLY A 79 -4.93 17.20 -4.97
CA GLY A 79 -3.81 18.13 -4.97
C GLY A 79 -2.81 17.97 -3.81
N ILE A 80 -2.96 16.92 -3.00
CA ILE A 80 -2.04 16.59 -1.92
C ILE A 80 -1.58 15.14 -2.10
N ALA A 81 -0.34 14.97 -2.55
CA ALA A 81 0.29 13.66 -2.55
C ALA A 81 0.54 13.18 -1.12
N GLN A 82 0.12 11.94 -0.82
CA GLN A 82 0.40 11.25 0.43
C GLN A 82 1.39 10.12 0.19
N GLU A 83 2.34 9.97 1.10
CA GLU A 83 3.30 8.88 1.10
C GLU A 83 3.02 7.95 2.28
N GLY A 84 3.17 6.65 2.06
CA GLY A 84 3.06 5.66 3.11
C GLY A 84 3.26 4.25 2.56
N SER A 85 2.88 3.26 3.36
CA SER A 85 3.08 1.86 2.98
C SER A 85 1.83 1.03 3.21
N TRP A 86 1.58 0.05 2.35
CA TRP A 86 0.76 -1.10 2.71
C TRP A 86 1.66 -2.26 3.10
N VAL A 87 1.31 -2.98 4.16
CA VAL A 87 2.09 -4.11 4.68
C VAL A 87 1.22 -5.35 4.68
N PHE A 88 1.66 -6.44 4.08
CA PHE A 88 0.88 -7.69 3.95
C PHE A 88 1.63 -8.84 4.58
N ASP A 89 0.95 -9.71 5.33
CA ASP A 89 1.50 -10.99 5.80
C ASP A 89 1.18 -12.07 4.76
N VAL A 90 2.17 -12.57 4.03
CA VAL A 90 2.00 -13.55 2.96
C VAL A 90 2.46 -14.91 3.43
N ALA A 91 1.54 -15.87 3.51
CA ALA A 91 1.77 -17.25 3.92
C ALA A 91 1.12 -18.25 2.96
#